data_AF-A0A553GQ56-F1
#
_entry.id   AF-A0A553GQ56-F1
#
_cell.length_a   1.000
_cell.length_b   1.000
_cell.length_c   1.000
_cell.angle_alpha   90.00
_cell.angle_beta   90.00
_cell.angle_gamma   90.00
#
_symmetry.space_group_name_H-M   'P 1'
#
loop_
_entity.id
_entity.type
_entity.pdbx_description
1 polymer ?
#
loop_
_entity_poly.entity_id
_entity_poly.type
_entity_poly.pdbx_seq_one_letter_code
_entity_poly.pdbx_strand_id
1 'polypeptide(L)'
;MEELPTFRFTNAELCQRGDKLAVVFKRDEAAFLNYGYPVETTEQIIALTEALKAFSSDDYYEGVQQMATTKKNTYREELVYELTDLKNRFRLTYGNGSPELKVLKLNNINKFNDNELVQKALHAYQVCETRLPALAKRNVTQESLDILMSSRSKLDDAIDEQATAVTLRREKTLERNKMGNELYKLLSELCEVGKLIWKGKNEAYYTDYVIYGSSKGIVEQTESIEAIEEN
;
A
#
# COMPACT_ATOMS: atom_id res chain seq x y z
N MET A 1 10.28 -10.65 10.84
CA MET A 1 9.43 -11.84 10.62
C MET A 1 8.13 -11.32 10.03
N GLU A 2 7.71 -11.81 8.87
CA GLU A 2 6.48 -11.33 8.21
C GLU A 2 5.28 -11.83 9.03
N GLU A 3 4.50 -10.91 9.61
CA GLU A 3 3.31 -11.30 10.39
C GLU A 3 2.17 -11.56 9.42
N LEU A 4 1.85 -12.85 9.27
CA LEU A 4 0.75 -13.33 8.45
C LEU A 4 -0.55 -13.41 9.29
N PRO A 5 -1.72 -13.35 8.64
CA PRO A 5 -3.00 -13.61 9.31
C PRO A 5 -3.03 -15.00 9.96
N THR A 6 -3.51 -15.09 11.21
CA THR A 6 -3.63 -16.34 11.97
C THR A 6 -4.99 -17.03 11.81
N PHE A 7 -5.83 -16.53 10.91
CA PHE A 7 -7.18 -17.00 10.62
C PHE A 7 -7.34 -17.35 9.13
N ARG A 8 -8.34 -18.17 8.81
CA ARG A 8 -8.51 -18.77 7.46
C ARG A 8 -9.58 -18.12 6.58
N PHE A 9 -10.09 -16.96 7.00
CA PHE A 9 -11.11 -16.20 6.29
C PHE A 9 -10.62 -14.78 6.01
N THR A 10 -11.44 -13.97 5.32
CA THR A 10 -11.06 -12.59 4.98
C THR A 10 -11.17 -11.64 6.17
N ASN A 11 -10.49 -10.49 6.12
CA ASN A 11 -10.69 -9.42 7.13
C ASN A 11 -12.15 -8.93 7.17
N ALA A 12 -12.83 -8.89 6.04
CA ALA A 12 -14.24 -8.53 5.98
C ALA A 12 -15.10 -9.53 6.79
N GLU A 13 -14.86 -10.83 6.62
CA GLU A 13 -15.54 -11.86 7.39
C GLU A 13 -15.17 -11.79 8.89
N LEU A 14 -13.90 -11.49 9.21
CA LEU A 14 -13.48 -11.27 10.59
C LEU A 14 -14.25 -10.12 11.26
N CYS A 15 -14.44 -8.99 10.56
CA CYS A 15 -15.21 -7.87 11.07
C CYS A 15 -16.68 -8.24 11.30
N GLN A 16 -17.31 -8.95 10.36
CA GLN A 16 -18.70 -9.42 10.52
C GLN A 16 -18.84 -10.36 11.72
N ARG A 17 -17.86 -11.23 11.94
CA ARG A 17 -17.80 -12.10 13.12
C ARG A 17 -17.61 -11.30 14.41
N GLY A 18 -16.81 -10.23 14.37
CA GLY A 18 -16.66 -9.29 15.49
C GLY A 18 -17.97 -8.61 15.87
N ASP A 19 -18.70 -8.08 14.89
CA ASP A 19 -20.02 -7.46 15.08
C ASP A 19 -21.02 -8.45 15.69
N LYS A 20 -21.10 -9.66 15.13
CA LYS A 20 -21.97 -10.72 15.65
C LYS A 20 -21.57 -11.11 17.08
N LEU A 21 -20.27 -11.26 17.35
CA LEU A 21 -19.78 -11.66 18.67
C LEU A 21 -20.09 -10.61 19.73
N ALA A 22 -19.98 -9.32 19.41
CA ALA A 22 -20.32 -8.24 20.34
C ALA A 22 -21.77 -8.34 20.82
N VAL A 23 -22.71 -8.64 19.91
CA VAL A 23 -24.14 -8.80 20.24
C VAL A 23 -24.38 -10.01 21.15
N VAL A 24 -23.85 -11.18 20.79
CA VAL A 24 -24.08 -12.41 21.58
C VAL A 24 -23.31 -12.41 22.91
N PHE A 25 -22.12 -11.80 22.94
CA PHE A 25 -21.38 -11.59 24.19
C PHE A 25 -22.16 -10.67 25.12
N LYS A 26 -22.73 -9.58 24.60
CA LYS A 26 -23.54 -8.65 25.40
C LYS A 26 -24.77 -9.33 26.00
N ARG A 27 -25.43 -10.22 25.24
CA ARG A 27 -26.53 -11.08 25.73
C ARG A 27 -26.07 -11.96 26.90
N ASP A 28 -24.87 -12.52 26.81
CA ASP A 28 -24.35 -13.54 27.72
C ASP A 28 -23.40 -12.98 28.80
N GLU A 29 -23.28 -11.65 28.93
CA GLU A 29 -22.24 -10.98 29.73
C GLU A 29 -22.20 -11.43 31.19
N ALA A 30 -23.38 -11.71 31.79
CA ALA A 30 -23.49 -12.19 33.15
C ALA A 30 -22.86 -13.59 33.35
N ALA A 31 -22.91 -14.44 32.31
CA ALA A 31 -22.27 -15.75 32.36
C ALA A 31 -20.75 -15.62 32.19
N PHE A 32 -20.31 -14.73 31.30
CA PHE A 32 -18.89 -14.43 31.04
C PHE A 32 -18.17 -13.76 32.21
N LEU A 33 -18.89 -12.99 33.04
CA LEU A 33 -18.35 -12.40 34.26
C LEU A 33 -17.77 -13.47 35.22
N ASN A 34 -18.39 -14.67 35.27
CA ASN A 34 -17.89 -15.78 36.09
C ASN A 34 -16.58 -16.38 35.58
N TYR A 35 -16.20 -16.07 34.34
CA TYR A 35 -14.94 -16.49 33.70
C TYR A 35 -13.91 -15.37 33.67
N GLY A 36 -14.18 -14.22 34.30
CA GLY A 36 -13.26 -13.10 34.41
C GLY A 36 -13.31 -12.09 33.25
N TYR A 37 -14.33 -12.16 32.40
CA TYR A 37 -14.53 -11.18 31.33
C TYR A 37 -15.53 -10.12 31.77
N PRO A 38 -15.10 -8.87 31.94
CA PRO A 38 -15.97 -7.82 32.45
C PRO A 38 -16.81 -7.22 31.30
N VAL A 39 -17.77 -6.35 31.63
CA VAL A 39 -18.76 -5.80 30.68
C VAL A 39 -18.10 -4.98 29.57
N GLU A 40 -16.96 -4.34 29.88
CA GLU A 40 -16.13 -3.54 28.97
C GLU A 40 -15.54 -4.37 27.82
N THR A 41 -15.53 -5.70 27.91
CA THR A 41 -15.10 -6.58 26.82
C THR A 41 -15.92 -6.35 25.54
N THR A 42 -17.21 -6.00 25.67
CA THR A 42 -18.05 -5.65 24.52
C THR A 42 -17.50 -4.43 23.78
N GLU A 43 -17.09 -3.40 24.53
CA GLU A 43 -16.52 -2.18 23.96
C GLU A 43 -15.17 -2.46 23.30
N GLN A 44 -14.37 -3.39 23.85
CA GLN A 44 -13.10 -3.82 23.26
C GLN A 44 -13.32 -4.52 21.90
N ILE A 45 -14.30 -5.43 21.80
CA ILE A 45 -14.64 -6.10 20.53
C ILE A 45 -15.03 -5.06 19.48
N ILE A 46 -15.93 -4.13 19.84
CA ILE A 46 -16.41 -3.08 18.95
C ILE A 46 -15.25 -2.18 18.51
N ALA A 47 -14.41 -1.73 19.45
CA ALA A 47 -13.28 -0.86 19.16
C ALA A 47 -12.28 -1.49 18.17
N LEU A 48 -11.90 -2.75 18.39
CA LEU A 48 -10.98 -3.46 17.48
C LEU A 48 -11.62 -3.72 16.11
N THR A 49 -12.91 -4.04 16.08
CA THR A 49 -13.67 -4.27 14.83
C THR A 49 -13.78 -3.00 14.00
N GLU A 50 -14.17 -1.88 14.61
CA GLU A 50 -14.28 -0.58 13.94
C GLU A 50 -12.91 -0.06 13.49
N ALA A 51 -11.85 -0.28 14.29
CA ALA A 51 -10.49 0.07 13.89
C ALA A 51 -10.06 -0.69 12.62
N LEU A 52 -10.37 -2.00 12.53
CA LEU A 52 -10.05 -2.80 11.35
C LEU A 52 -10.91 -2.41 10.12
N LYS A 53 -12.20 -2.09 10.32
CA LYS A 53 -13.10 -1.60 9.24
C LYS A 53 -12.65 -0.25 8.68
N ALA A 54 -12.18 0.65 9.55
CA ALA A 54 -11.68 1.96 9.14
C ALA A 54 -10.32 1.90 8.42
N PHE A 55 -9.61 0.77 8.53
CA PHE A 55 -8.30 0.60 7.91
C PHE A 55 -8.41 0.47 6.39
N SER A 56 -7.60 1.24 5.65
CA SER A 56 -7.66 1.23 4.18
C SER A 56 -7.30 -0.13 3.58
N SER A 57 -7.95 -0.47 2.47
CA SER A 57 -7.73 -1.72 1.75
C SER A 57 -6.34 -1.78 1.11
N ASP A 58 -5.91 -2.99 0.71
CA ASP A 58 -4.66 -3.15 -0.02
C ASP A 58 -4.72 -2.46 -1.38
N ASP A 59 -5.88 -2.55 -2.05
CA ASP A 59 -6.16 -1.92 -3.33
C ASP A 59 -5.94 -0.40 -3.30
N TYR A 60 -6.25 0.25 -2.17
CA TYR A 60 -5.98 1.69 -2.00
C TYR A 60 -4.47 1.97 -2.05
N TYR A 61 -3.67 1.25 -1.26
CA TYR A 61 -2.22 1.44 -1.24
C TYR A 61 -1.54 0.99 -2.52
N GLU A 62 -2.10 -0.03 -3.19
CA GLU A 62 -1.70 -0.40 -4.54
C GLU A 62 -1.95 0.74 -5.52
N GLY A 63 -3.12 1.37 -5.48
CA GLY A 63 -3.44 2.55 -6.29
C GLY A 63 -2.44 3.69 -6.07
N VAL A 64 -2.12 4.01 -4.81
CA VAL A 64 -1.10 5.02 -4.46
C VAL A 64 0.27 4.68 -5.05
N GLN A 65 0.70 3.41 -4.95
CA GLN A 65 1.95 2.93 -5.54
C GLN A 65 1.94 3.04 -7.08
N GLN A 66 0.82 2.70 -7.73
CA GLN A 66 0.66 2.82 -9.17
C GLN A 66 0.71 4.28 -9.62
N MET A 67 0.04 5.20 -8.91
CA MET A 67 0.09 6.63 -9.20
C MET A 67 1.52 7.19 -9.11
N ALA A 68 2.27 6.84 -8.05
CA ALA A 68 3.67 7.24 -7.91
C ALA A 68 4.55 6.68 -9.03
N THR A 69 4.31 5.42 -9.43
CA THR A 69 5.03 4.79 -10.55
C THR A 69 4.75 5.50 -11.87
N THR A 70 3.50 5.86 -12.15
CA THR A 70 3.11 6.62 -13.35
C THR A 70 3.78 7.99 -13.37
N LYS A 71 3.71 8.75 -12.26
CA LYS A 71 4.35 10.07 -12.13
C LYS A 71 5.86 10.00 -12.41
N LYS A 72 6.56 9.04 -11.81
CA LYS A 72 7.99 8.81 -12.06
C LYS A 72 8.29 8.50 -13.53
N ASN A 73 7.48 7.65 -14.17
CA ASN A 73 7.67 7.31 -15.58
C ASN A 73 7.45 8.52 -16.49
N THR A 74 6.46 9.37 -16.20
CA THR A 74 6.25 10.63 -16.92
C THR A 74 7.48 11.54 -16.85
N TYR A 75 8.02 11.81 -15.66
CA TYR A 75 9.22 12.64 -15.53
C TYR A 75 10.47 12.01 -16.13
N ARG A 76 10.56 10.68 -16.13
CA ARG A 76 11.63 9.95 -16.83
C ARG A 76 11.56 10.23 -18.33
N GLU A 77 10.39 10.12 -18.94
CA GLU A 77 10.19 10.37 -20.37
C GLU A 77 10.53 11.82 -20.74
N GLU A 78 10.09 12.79 -19.92
CA GLU A 78 10.45 14.21 -20.07
C GLU A 78 11.97 14.41 -20.08
N LEU A 79 12.67 13.86 -19.08
CA LEU A 79 14.12 14.01 -18.97
C LEU A 79 14.88 13.31 -20.11
N VAL A 80 14.43 12.12 -20.55
CA VAL A 80 15.00 11.43 -21.71
C VAL A 80 14.85 12.26 -22.98
N TYR A 81 13.69 12.88 -23.17
CA TYR A 81 13.42 13.75 -24.31
C TYR A 81 14.36 14.96 -24.33
N GLU A 82 14.47 15.68 -23.22
CA GLU A 82 15.34 16.86 -23.09
C GLU A 82 16.81 16.53 -23.30
N LEU A 83 17.31 15.43 -22.71
CA LEU A 83 18.68 14.97 -22.91
C LEU A 83 18.97 14.56 -24.35
N THR A 84 17.98 13.98 -25.02
CA THR A 84 18.10 13.59 -26.43
C THR A 84 18.14 14.82 -27.33
N ASP A 85 17.30 15.82 -27.09
CA ASP A 85 17.33 17.10 -27.82
C ASP A 85 18.66 17.83 -27.60
N LEU A 86 19.11 17.95 -26.35
CA LEU A 86 20.38 18.56 -26.00
C LEU A 86 21.55 17.87 -26.70
N LYS A 87 21.59 16.53 -26.69
CA LYS A 87 22.59 15.74 -27.42
C LYS A 87 22.58 16.03 -28.91
N ASN A 88 21.39 16.15 -29.52
CA ASN A 88 21.26 16.44 -30.95
C ASN A 88 21.80 17.84 -31.28
N ARG A 89 21.47 18.87 -30.48
CA ARG A 89 22.01 20.23 -30.65
C ARG A 89 23.53 20.27 -30.45
N PHE A 90 24.03 19.52 -29.48
CA PHE A 90 25.46 19.37 -29.25
C PHE A 90 26.16 18.75 -30.47
N ARG A 91 25.59 17.67 -31.02
CA ARG A 91 26.06 17.02 -32.26
C ARG A 91 26.05 17.97 -33.47
N LEU A 92 25.01 18.81 -33.60
CA LEU A 92 24.90 19.80 -34.69
C LEU A 92 25.87 20.99 -34.54
N THR A 93 26.48 21.17 -33.37
CA THR A 93 27.46 22.22 -33.09
C THR A 93 28.89 21.75 -33.37
N TYR A 94 29.26 20.57 -32.86
CA TYR A 94 30.63 20.04 -32.95
C TYR A 94 30.84 18.99 -34.04
N GLY A 95 29.77 18.54 -34.69
CA GLY A 95 29.82 17.47 -35.68
C GLY A 95 29.78 16.08 -35.05
N ASN A 96 29.48 15.10 -35.90
CA ASN A 96 29.40 13.69 -35.49
C ASN A 96 30.80 13.12 -35.20
N GLY A 97 30.94 12.30 -34.16
CA GLY A 97 32.20 11.65 -33.80
C GLY A 97 33.24 12.55 -33.11
N SER A 98 32.92 13.83 -32.91
CA SER A 98 33.77 14.79 -32.21
C SER A 98 34.10 14.34 -30.77
N PRO A 99 35.33 14.60 -30.26
CA PRO A 99 35.67 14.33 -28.87
C PRO A 99 34.70 15.00 -27.89
N GLU A 100 34.23 16.20 -28.20
CA GLU A 100 33.29 16.97 -27.41
C GLU A 100 31.96 16.21 -27.23
N LEU A 101 31.43 15.62 -28.30
CA LEU A 101 30.20 14.83 -28.23
C LEU A 101 30.39 13.56 -27.38
N LYS A 102 31.58 12.97 -27.39
CA LYS A 102 31.91 11.80 -26.54
C LYS A 102 31.94 12.16 -25.06
N VAL A 103 32.37 13.38 -24.72
CA VAL A 103 32.41 13.87 -23.33
C VAL A 103 31.01 13.96 -22.71
N LEU A 104 29.97 14.20 -23.52
CA LEU A 104 28.58 14.27 -23.03
C LEU A 104 28.10 12.95 -22.42
N LYS A 105 28.70 11.80 -22.80
CA LYS A 105 28.40 10.46 -22.26
C LYS A 105 26.91 10.06 -22.28
N LEU A 106 26.13 10.62 -23.20
CA LEU A 106 24.71 10.30 -23.43
C LEU A 106 24.53 9.25 -24.54
N ASN A 107 25.42 8.27 -24.62
CA ASN A 107 25.25 7.15 -25.56
C ASN A 107 24.29 6.13 -24.94
N ASN A 108 23.33 5.65 -25.73
CA ASN A 108 22.31 4.69 -25.28
C ASN A 108 21.49 5.18 -24.07
N ILE A 109 20.98 6.43 -24.10
CA ILE A 109 20.15 7.02 -23.02
C ILE A 109 19.04 6.07 -22.54
N ASN A 110 18.39 5.38 -23.48
CA ASN A 110 17.29 4.43 -23.19
C ASN A 110 17.71 3.23 -22.32
N LYS A 111 19.00 2.96 -22.16
CA LYS A 111 19.52 1.87 -21.31
C LYS A 111 19.85 2.30 -19.88
N PHE A 112 19.88 3.60 -19.60
CA PHE A 112 20.18 4.08 -18.25
C PHE A 112 19.02 3.75 -17.32
N ASN A 113 19.30 3.30 -16.11
CA ASN A 113 18.27 3.27 -15.06
C ASN A 113 17.92 4.70 -14.59
N ASP A 114 16.91 4.86 -13.75
CA ASP A 114 16.43 6.19 -13.30
C ASP A 114 17.53 6.98 -12.59
N ASN A 115 18.24 6.34 -11.65
CA ASN A 115 19.33 6.97 -10.89
C ASN A 115 20.49 7.39 -11.80
N GLU A 116 20.86 6.54 -12.75
CA GLU A 116 21.86 6.86 -13.76
C GLU A 116 21.42 8.05 -14.61
N LEU A 117 20.15 8.12 -15.02
CA LEU A 117 19.62 9.20 -15.84
C LEU A 117 19.73 10.55 -15.12
N VAL A 118 19.35 10.59 -13.83
CA VAL A 118 19.48 11.79 -12.97
C VAL A 118 20.94 12.26 -12.88
N GLN A 119 21.89 11.34 -12.69
CA GLN A 119 23.32 11.69 -12.63
C GLN A 119 23.87 12.11 -14.01
N LYS A 120 23.41 11.47 -15.08
CA LYS A 120 23.79 11.82 -16.45
C LYS A 120 23.27 13.19 -16.86
N ALA A 121 22.11 13.62 -16.35
CA ALA A 121 21.60 14.96 -16.57
C ALA A 121 22.49 16.04 -15.96
N LEU A 122 22.93 15.85 -14.70
CA LEU A 122 23.89 16.76 -14.05
C LEU A 122 25.22 16.82 -14.82
N HIS A 123 25.75 15.66 -15.24
CA HIS A 123 26.96 15.61 -16.06
C HIS A 123 26.79 16.37 -17.38
N ALA A 124 25.66 16.18 -18.07
CA ALA A 124 25.36 16.87 -19.33
C ALA A 124 25.27 18.39 -19.13
N TYR A 125 24.62 18.84 -18.05
CA TYR A 125 24.57 20.24 -17.65
C TYR A 125 25.97 20.84 -17.53
N GLN A 126 26.85 20.25 -16.72
CA GLN A 126 28.22 20.75 -16.49
C GLN A 126 29.05 20.83 -17.78
N VAL A 127 28.89 19.85 -18.66
CA VAL A 127 29.57 19.84 -19.97
C VAL A 127 29.05 20.94 -20.89
N CYS A 128 27.74 21.19 -20.89
CA CYS A 128 27.11 22.19 -21.75
C CYS A 128 27.31 23.62 -21.24
N GLU A 129 27.24 23.84 -19.92
CA GLU A 129 27.43 25.13 -19.27
C GLU A 129 28.79 25.75 -19.65
N THR A 130 29.86 24.96 -19.53
CA THR A 130 31.23 25.36 -19.94
C THR A 130 31.39 25.64 -21.44
N ARG A 131 30.36 25.33 -22.25
CA ARG A 131 30.37 25.42 -23.72
C ARG A 131 29.20 26.27 -24.28
N LEU A 132 28.49 26.99 -23.43
CA LEU A 132 27.36 27.83 -23.81
C LEU A 132 27.65 28.77 -25.00
N PRO A 133 28.80 29.48 -25.08
CA PRO A 133 29.05 30.38 -26.20
C PRO A 133 29.03 29.69 -27.58
N ALA A 134 29.50 28.44 -27.65
CA ALA A 134 29.47 27.66 -28.89
C ALA A 134 28.07 27.09 -29.17
N LEU A 135 27.39 26.61 -28.13
CA LEU A 135 26.06 25.99 -28.23
C LEU A 135 24.93 27.01 -28.45
N ALA A 136 25.17 28.29 -28.15
CA ALA A 136 24.22 29.38 -28.38
C ALA A 136 23.75 29.47 -29.84
N LYS A 137 24.62 29.10 -30.81
CA LYS A 137 24.28 29.03 -32.23
C LYS A 137 23.16 28.01 -32.55
N ARG A 138 22.87 27.10 -31.63
CA ARG A 138 21.80 26.09 -31.70
C ARG A 138 20.72 26.32 -30.64
N ASN A 139 20.58 27.54 -30.15
CA ASN A 139 19.60 27.94 -29.13
C ASN A 139 19.68 27.11 -27.85
N VAL A 140 20.89 26.70 -27.45
CA VAL A 140 21.11 26.20 -26.09
C VAL A 140 21.50 27.41 -25.24
N THR A 141 20.63 27.77 -24.31
CA THR A 141 20.76 28.91 -23.40
C THR A 141 20.88 28.43 -21.96
N GLN A 142 21.27 29.32 -21.04
CA GLN A 142 21.23 29.01 -19.61
C GLN A 142 19.84 28.56 -19.17
N GLU A 143 18.80 29.28 -19.60
CA GLU A 143 17.39 28.93 -19.34
C GLU A 143 17.04 27.50 -19.78
N SER A 144 17.51 27.06 -20.95
CA SER A 144 17.27 25.67 -21.39
C SER A 144 17.97 24.63 -20.51
N LEU A 145 19.12 24.98 -19.93
CA LEU A 145 19.84 24.12 -18.98
C LEU A 145 19.17 24.13 -17.59
N ASP A 146 18.58 25.25 -17.19
CA ASP A 146 17.84 25.35 -15.93
C ASP A 146 16.54 24.53 -16.00
N ILE A 147 15.87 24.51 -17.16
CA ILE A 147 14.73 23.61 -17.41
C ILE A 147 15.15 22.14 -17.27
N LEU A 148 16.27 21.74 -17.89
CA LEU A 148 16.81 20.39 -17.75
C LEU A 148 17.07 20.01 -16.28
N MET A 149 17.61 20.95 -15.50
CA MET A 149 17.87 20.71 -14.07
C MET A 149 16.60 20.66 -13.24
N SER A 150 15.55 21.40 -13.62
CA SER A 150 14.22 21.27 -13.03
C SER A 150 13.62 19.88 -13.31
N SER A 151 13.65 19.42 -14.55
CA SER A 151 13.17 18.07 -14.94
C SER A 151 13.97 16.97 -14.26
N ARG A 152 15.30 17.15 -14.10
CA ARG A 152 16.14 16.26 -13.29
C ARG A 152 15.64 16.18 -11.84
N SER A 153 15.39 17.31 -11.19
CA SER A 153 14.92 17.34 -9.80
C SER A 153 13.58 16.63 -9.66
N LYS A 154 12.63 16.88 -10.57
CA LYS A 154 11.32 16.21 -10.56
C LYS A 154 11.42 14.70 -10.64
N LEU A 155 12.32 14.17 -11.48
CA LEU A 155 12.55 12.73 -11.56
C LEU A 155 13.17 12.20 -10.25
N ASP A 156 14.18 12.89 -9.70
CA ASP A 156 14.83 12.53 -8.43
C ASP A 156 13.80 12.43 -7.29
N ASP A 157 12.98 13.47 -7.12
CA ASP A 157 11.90 13.51 -6.13
C ASP A 157 10.88 12.38 -6.35
N ALA A 158 10.52 12.09 -7.60
CA ALA A 158 9.55 11.02 -7.92
C ALA A 158 10.10 9.61 -7.71
N ILE A 159 11.42 9.40 -7.79
CA ILE A 159 12.06 8.13 -7.41
C ILE A 159 11.87 7.89 -5.91
N ASP A 160 12.11 8.91 -5.09
CA ASP A 160 11.95 8.83 -3.63
C ASP A 160 10.47 8.65 -3.22
N GLU A 161 9.54 9.36 -3.88
CA GLU A 161 8.11 9.17 -3.67
C GLU A 161 7.67 7.73 -3.99
N GLN A 162 8.16 7.16 -5.10
CA GLN A 162 7.84 5.78 -5.49
C GLN A 162 8.39 4.75 -4.49
N ALA A 163 9.63 4.94 -4.02
CA ALA A 163 10.23 4.10 -2.99
C ALA A 163 9.45 4.18 -1.66
N THR A 164 9.01 5.39 -1.30
CA THR A 164 8.17 5.65 -0.13
C THR A 164 6.82 4.95 -0.25
N ALA A 165 6.14 5.02 -1.40
CA ALA A 165 4.86 4.36 -1.62
C ALA A 165 4.96 2.83 -1.53
N VAL A 166 6.05 2.23 -2.05
CA VAL A 166 6.32 0.78 -1.91
C VAL A 166 6.50 0.39 -0.44
N THR A 167 7.24 1.20 0.31
CA THR A 167 7.48 0.95 1.74
C THR A 167 6.19 1.10 2.55
N LEU A 168 5.44 2.18 2.30
CA LEU A 168 4.15 2.44 2.94
C LEU A 168 3.16 1.30 2.73
N ARG A 169 3.03 0.76 1.51
CA ARG A 169 2.15 -0.39 1.26
C ARG A 169 2.53 -1.57 2.16
N ARG A 170 3.81 -1.92 2.23
CA ARG A 170 4.30 -3.03 3.08
C ARG A 170 4.01 -2.80 4.55
N GLU A 171 4.30 -1.60 5.05
CA GLU A 171 4.03 -1.22 6.44
C GLU A 171 2.54 -1.35 6.77
N LYS A 172 1.67 -0.88 5.87
CA LYS A 172 0.22 -0.92 6.06
C LYS A 172 -0.36 -2.32 5.93
N THR A 173 0.19 -3.18 5.08
CA THR A 173 -0.15 -4.61 5.07
C THR A 173 0.18 -5.26 6.42
N LEU A 174 1.36 -4.98 6.99
CA LEU A 174 1.76 -5.52 8.29
C LEU A 174 0.87 -5.00 9.43
N GLU A 175 0.58 -3.70 9.44
CA GLU A 175 -0.32 -3.08 10.43
C GLU A 175 -1.72 -3.69 10.38
N ARG A 176 -2.28 -3.89 9.18
CA ARG A 176 -3.57 -4.56 9.00
C ARG A 176 -3.56 -5.99 9.52
N ASN A 177 -2.48 -6.74 9.25
CA ASN A 177 -2.35 -8.12 9.73
C ASN A 177 -2.27 -8.17 11.26
N LYS A 178 -1.57 -7.23 11.90
CA LYS A 178 -1.54 -7.09 13.37
C LYS A 178 -2.93 -6.86 13.95
N MET A 179 -3.66 -5.89 13.40
CA MET A 179 -5.01 -5.56 13.85
C MET A 179 -5.96 -6.75 13.68
N GLY A 180 -5.89 -7.44 12.53
CA GLY A 180 -6.67 -8.65 12.30
C GLY A 180 -6.32 -9.79 13.27
N ASN A 181 -5.04 -10.01 13.54
CA ASN A 181 -4.59 -11.05 14.47
C ASN A 181 -4.98 -10.74 15.91
N GLU A 182 -4.92 -9.47 16.32
CA GLU A 182 -5.35 -9.02 17.63
C GLU A 182 -6.85 -9.23 17.84
N LEU A 183 -7.67 -8.77 16.88
CA LEU A 183 -9.11 -8.99 16.89
C LEU A 183 -9.42 -10.49 16.92
N TYR A 184 -8.85 -11.28 16.01
CA TYR A 184 -9.09 -12.72 15.94
C TYR A 184 -8.70 -13.45 17.23
N LYS A 185 -7.58 -13.06 17.86
CA LYS A 185 -7.17 -13.64 19.14
C LYS A 185 -8.27 -13.44 20.20
N LEU A 186 -8.76 -12.21 20.36
CA LEU A 186 -9.84 -11.90 21.30
C LEU A 186 -11.12 -12.69 20.97
N LEU A 187 -11.55 -12.67 19.70
CA LEU A 187 -12.77 -13.40 19.29
C LEU A 187 -12.62 -14.90 19.56
N SER A 188 -11.47 -15.49 19.24
CA SER A 188 -11.21 -16.91 19.43
C SER A 188 -11.26 -17.33 20.90
N GLU A 189 -10.68 -16.53 21.78
CA GLU A 189 -10.69 -16.75 23.22
C GLU A 189 -12.12 -16.70 23.78
N LEU A 190 -12.88 -15.66 23.42
CA LEU A 190 -14.27 -15.51 23.85
C LEU A 190 -15.17 -16.62 23.32
N CYS A 191 -14.95 -17.06 22.07
CA CYS A 191 -15.69 -18.18 21.49
C CYS A 191 -15.39 -19.51 22.20
N GLU A 192 -14.15 -19.78 22.62
CA GLU A 192 -13.85 -20.95 23.44
C GLU A 192 -14.60 -20.92 24.77
N VAL A 193 -14.61 -19.76 25.44
CA VAL A 193 -15.31 -19.59 26.72
C VAL A 193 -16.83 -19.70 26.55
N GLY A 194 -17.41 -19.07 25.54
CA GLY A 194 -18.85 -19.16 25.26
C GLY A 194 -19.29 -20.59 24.97
N LYS A 195 -18.51 -21.35 24.21
CA LYS A 195 -18.74 -22.79 24.02
C LYS A 195 -18.73 -23.55 25.34
N LEU A 196 -17.78 -23.27 26.24
CA LEU A 196 -17.72 -23.92 27.56
C LEU A 196 -18.93 -23.57 28.44
N ILE A 197 -19.37 -22.31 28.42
CA ILE A 197 -20.54 -21.83 29.19
C ILE A 197 -21.81 -22.58 28.79
N TRP A 198 -22.05 -22.71 27.49
CA TRP A 198 -23.32 -23.18 26.92
C TRP A 198 -23.35 -24.67 26.58
N LYS A 199 -22.20 -25.35 26.61
CA LYS A 199 -22.10 -26.79 26.37
C LYS A 199 -23.06 -27.58 27.27
N GLY A 200 -23.99 -28.30 26.66
CA GLY A 200 -25.00 -29.10 27.36
C GLY A 200 -26.08 -28.30 28.09
N LYS A 201 -26.10 -26.96 27.96
CA LYS A 201 -27.13 -26.08 28.53
C LYS A 201 -28.06 -25.51 27.46
N ASN A 202 -27.50 -24.98 26.38
CA ASN A 202 -28.25 -24.40 25.28
C ASN A 202 -27.46 -24.54 23.97
N GLU A 203 -27.97 -25.35 23.04
CA GLU A 203 -27.32 -25.65 21.77
C GLU A 203 -27.31 -24.46 20.80
N ALA A 204 -28.38 -23.66 20.78
CA ALA A 204 -28.43 -22.45 19.97
C ALA A 204 -27.33 -21.46 20.41
N TYR A 205 -27.21 -21.24 21.72
CA TYR A 205 -26.22 -20.31 22.25
C TYR A 205 -24.81 -20.85 22.09
N TYR A 206 -24.59 -22.16 22.20
CA TYR A 206 -23.31 -22.79 21.88
C TYR A 206 -22.90 -22.53 20.43
N THR A 207 -23.85 -22.65 19.49
CA THR A 207 -23.61 -22.51 18.05
C THR A 207 -23.19 -21.09 17.66
N ASP A 208 -23.66 -20.07 18.39
CA ASP A 208 -23.22 -18.68 18.23
C ASP A 208 -21.70 -18.48 18.43
N TYR A 209 -21.06 -19.35 19.22
CA TYR A 209 -19.62 -19.28 19.53
C TYR A 209 -18.76 -20.24 18.68
N VAL A 210 -19.32 -20.83 17.62
CA VAL A 210 -18.55 -21.69 16.70
C VAL A 210 -17.94 -20.83 15.58
N ILE A 211 -16.63 -20.59 15.65
CA ILE A 211 -15.91 -19.82 14.60
C ILE A 211 -15.73 -20.65 13.32
N TYR A 212 -15.19 -21.86 13.43
CA TYR A 212 -15.03 -22.74 12.27
C TYR A 212 -16.11 -23.81 12.29
N GLY A 213 -17.19 -23.57 11.54
CA GLY A 213 -18.22 -24.58 11.32
C GLY A 213 -17.75 -25.66 10.34
N SER A 214 -18.28 -26.87 10.49
CA SER A 214 -18.50 -27.75 9.33
C SER A 214 -19.47 -27.03 8.39
N SER A 215 -19.31 -27.14 7.08
CA SER A 215 -20.07 -26.43 6.03
C SER A 215 -21.60 -26.47 6.18
N LYS A 216 -22.16 -27.34 7.01
CA LYS A 216 -23.59 -27.35 7.39
C LYS A 216 -24.02 -26.24 8.36
N GLY A 217 -23.18 -25.86 9.33
CA GLY A 217 -23.58 -24.91 10.38
C GLY A 217 -23.61 -23.44 9.95
N ILE A 218 -22.97 -23.11 8.81
CA ILE A 218 -22.96 -21.74 8.27
C ILE A 218 -24.25 -21.47 7.48
N VAL A 219 -24.75 -22.46 6.72
CA VAL A 219 -25.98 -22.36 5.90
C VAL A 219 -27.22 -22.17 6.78
N GLU A 220 -27.32 -22.94 7.88
CA GLU A 220 -28.44 -22.82 8.84
C GLU A 220 -28.51 -21.45 9.53
N GLN A 221 -27.36 -20.80 9.77
CA GLN A 221 -27.33 -19.46 10.38
C GLN A 221 -27.82 -18.38 9.42
N THR A 222 -27.47 -18.46 8.14
CA THR A 222 -27.91 -17.49 7.13
C THR A 222 -29.43 -17.59 6.89
N GLU A 223 -29.96 -18.81 6.76
CA GLU A 223 -31.40 -19.05 6.58
C GLU A 223 -32.23 -18.60 7.80
N SER A 224 -31.70 -18.75 9.01
CA SER A 224 -32.39 -18.33 10.23
C SER A 224 -32.45 -16.81 10.42
N ILE A 225 -31.51 -16.05 9.86
CA ILE A 225 -31.51 -14.57 9.90
C ILE A 225 -32.49 -14.02 8.86
N GLU A 226 -32.48 -14.55 7.64
CA GLU A 226 -33.42 -14.16 6.57
C GLU A 226 -34.89 -14.42 6.98
N ALA A 227 -35.17 -15.51 7.69
CA ALA A 227 -36.52 -15.83 8.18
C ALA A 227 -37.05 -14.88 9.28
N ILE A 228 -36.17 -14.12 9.95
CA ILE A 228 -36.54 -13.12 10.96
C ILE A 228 -36.82 -11.76 10.30
N GLU A 229 -36.17 -11.45 9.18
CA GLU A 229 -36.38 -10.20 8.43
C GLU A 229 -37.64 -10.22 7.55
N GLU A 230 -38.19 -11.41 7.26
CA GLU A 230 -39.42 -11.60 6.48
C GLU A 230 -40.73 -11.69 7.30
N ASN A 231 -40.69 -11.53 8.63
CA ASN A 231 -41.89 -11.48 9.51
C ASN A 231 -42.02 -10.14 10.26
#